data_AF-F4ZF95-F1
#
_entry.id   AF-F4ZF95-F1
#
_cell.length_a   1.000
_cell.length_b   1.000
_cell.length_c   1.000
_cell.angle_alpha   90.00
_cell.angle_beta   90.00
_cell.angle_gamma   90.00
#
_symmetry.space_group_name_H-M   'P 1'
#
loop_
_entity.id
_entity.type
_entity.pdbx_description
1 polymer ?
#
loop_
_entity_poly.entity_id
_entity_poly.type
_entity_poly.pdbx_seq_one_letter_code
_entity_poly.pdbx_strand_id
1 'polypeptide(L)'
;RKGPNKLSIIGIPQPLADALKLFIKEWVTPTSSNLSPFILTPSVMLILALSMWQLFPSYMLSTQLTLGMLLFLCISSLAVYTTLMAGWSSNSKYALLGAIRAMAQTISYEVTMTLIIIFYLFLTMQMDIVSIREMNTSSWAITLFLPLSAMWLSVILAETNRAPFDFAEGESELVSGFNIEYGGPGFAFLFMAEYSNILMMSLMTS
;
A
#
# COMPACT_ATOMS: atom_id res chain seq x y z
N ARG A 1 12.89 -21.75 -10.24
CA ARG A 1 12.95 -22.54 -8.98
C ARG A 1 11.53 -22.78 -8.50
N LYS A 2 11.25 -23.91 -7.83
CA LYS A 2 9.93 -24.10 -7.18
C LYS A 2 9.84 -23.19 -5.96
N GLY A 3 8.65 -22.65 -5.71
CA GLY A 3 8.35 -21.91 -4.51
C GLY A 3 8.36 -22.80 -3.26
N PRO A 4 7.79 -22.33 -2.15
CA PRO A 4 7.75 -23.11 -0.93
C PRO A 4 6.90 -24.38 -1.07
N ASN A 5 7.56 -25.54 -1.07
CA ASN A 5 6.89 -26.85 -1.23
C ASN A 5 7.14 -27.81 -0.05
N LYS A 6 7.91 -27.39 0.97
CA LYS A 6 8.32 -28.29 2.08
C LYS A 6 7.32 -28.33 3.24
N LEU A 7 6.59 -27.24 3.46
CA LEU A 7 5.60 -27.16 4.53
C LEU A 7 4.30 -27.84 4.04
N SER A 8 4.00 -29.00 4.65
CA SER A 8 2.86 -29.89 4.37
C SER A 8 2.38 -29.90 2.91
N ILE A 9 1.14 -29.50 2.65
CA ILE A 9 0.48 -29.57 1.34
C ILE A 9 0.90 -28.36 0.52
N ILE A 10 1.91 -28.52 -0.34
CA ILE A 10 2.33 -27.52 -1.36
C ILE A 10 2.59 -26.12 -0.76
N GLY A 11 3.03 -26.05 0.51
CA GLY A 11 3.32 -24.78 1.17
C GLY A 11 2.12 -23.92 1.56
N ILE A 12 0.87 -24.42 1.46
CA ILE A 12 -0.33 -23.67 1.86
C ILE A 12 -0.25 -23.10 3.29
N PRO A 13 0.22 -23.84 4.32
CA PRO A 13 0.29 -23.27 5.67
C PRO A 13 1.52 -22.39 5.91
N GLN A 14 2.34 -22.12 4.90
CA GLN A 14 3.53 -21.29 5.09
C GLN A 14 3.22 -19.88 5.61
N PRO A 15 2.24 -19.13 5.07
CA PRO A 15 1.91 -17.81 5.60
C PRO A 15 1.51 -17.85 7.09
N LEU A 16 0.85 -18.92 7.53
CA LEU A 16 0.50 -19.14 8.93
C LEU A 16 1.76 -19.37 9.78
N ALA A 17 2.69 -20.21 9.30
CA ALA A 17 3.94 -20.48 10.00
C ALA A 17 4.83 -19.23 10.11
N ASP A 18 4.89 -18.42 9.06
CA ASP A 18 5.64 -17.16 9.04
C ASP A 18 5.02 -16.12 9.98
N ALA A 19 3.69 -15.99 9.99
CA ALA A 19 2.99 -15.13 10.94
C ALA A 19 3.28 -15.55 12.39
N LEU A 20 3.09 -16.83 12.73
CA LEU A 20 3.36 -17.35 14.08
C LEU A 20 4.81 -17.11 14.50
N LYS A 21 5.77 -17.33 13.59
CA LYS A 21 7.18 -17.09 13.85
C LYS A 21 7.46 -15.62 14.19
N LEU A 22 6.86 -14.68 13.47
CA LEU A 22 7.06 -13.24 13.71
C LEU A 22 6.43 -12.78 15.02
N PHE A 23 5.27 -13.33 15.43
CA PHE A 23 4.62 -12.99 16.70
C PHE A 23 5.28 -13.61 17.93
N ILE A 24 5.94 -14.76 17.79
CA ILE A 24 6.70 -15.39 18.88
C ILE A 24 8.08 -14.71 19.07
N LYS A 25 8.60 -14.08 18.02
CA LYS A 25 9.90 -13.40 18.07
C LYS A 25 9.86 -12.22 19.04
N GLU A 26 10.94 -12.06 19.81
CA GLU A 26 11.09 -10.97 20.77
C GLU A 26 10.95 -9.60 20.08
N TRP A 27 10.29 -8.68 20.78
CA TRP A 27 10.16 -7.30 20.34
C TRP A 27 11.45 -6.53 20.65
N VAL A 28 12.26 -6.31 19.62
CA VAL A 28 13.47 -5.50 19.72
C VAL A 28 13.11 -4.04 19.47
N THR A 29 13.39 -3.18 20.45
CA THR A 29 13.31 -1.72 20.29
C THR A 29 14.73 -1.14 20.36
N PRO A 30 15.18 -0.37 19.36
CA PRO A 30 16.50 0.25 19.39
C PRO A 30 16.58 1.31 20.48
N THR A 31 17.71 1.40 21.18
CA THR A 31 17.93 2.39 22.25
C THR A 31 17.99 3.84 21.75
N SER A 32 18.33 4.04 20.48
CA SER A 32 18.38 5.36 19.82
C SER A 32 17.03 5.83 19.27
N SER A 33 16.01 4.97 19.28
CA SER A 33 14.72 5.24 18.63
C SER A 33 13.81 6.14 19.47
N ASN A 34 12.96 6.90 18.79
CA ASN A 34 11.87 7.62 19.43
C ASN A 34 10.74 6.62 19.73
N LEU A 35 10.61 6.21 20.99
CA LEU A 35 9.73 5.11 21.40
C LEU A 35 8.26 5.31 21.02
N SER A 36 7.69 6.51 21.21
CA SER A 36 6.27 6.74 20.95
C SER A 36 5.89 6.60 19.47
N PRO A 37 6.54 7.30 18.50
CA PRO A 37 6.23 7.09 17.10
C PRO A 37 6.63 5.68 16.64
N PHE A 38 7.72 5.09 17.13
CA PHE A 38 8.17 3.76 16.71
C PHE A 38 7.16 2.65 16.99
N ILE A 39 6.44 2.72 18.12
CA ILE A 39 5.41 1.72 18.46
C ILE A 39 4.09 2.00 17.72
N LEU A 40 3.74 3.29 17.54
CA LEU A 40 2.48 3.68 16.89
C LEU A 40 2.51 3.47 15.37
N THR A 41 3.62 3.72 14.70
CA THR A 41 3.70 3.74 13.22
C THR A 41 3.19 2.47 12.56
N PRO A 42 3.55 1.24 12.97
CA PRO A 42 3.08 0.05 12.26
C PRO A 42 1.57 -0.15 12.45
N SER A 43 1.03 0.22 13.61
CA SER A 43 -0.40 0.14 13.89
C SER A 43 -1.21 1.14 13.06
N VAL A 44 -0.74 2.39 12.95
CA VAL A 44 -1.42 3.42 12.14
C VAL A 44 -1.36 3.05 10.66
N MET A 45 -0.24 2.53 10.17
CA MET A 45 -0.10 2.10 8.78
C MET A 45 -1.10 0.99 8.43
N LEU A 46 -1.30 0.02 9.31
CA LEU A 46 -2.29 -1.05 9.14
C LEU A 46 -3.74 -0.53 9.22
N ILE A 47 -4.03 0.41 10.14
CA ILE A 47 -5.35 1.03 10.24
C ILE A 47 -5.71 1.80 8.95
N LEU A 48 -4.78 2.58 8.42
CA LEU A 48 -4.99 3.30 7.15
C LEU A 48 -5.21 2.33 6.01
N ALA A 49 -4.40 1.29 5.90
CA ALA A 49 -4.53 0.30 4.84
C ALA A 49 -5.89 -0.43 4.90
N LEU A 50 -6.35 -0.83 6.10
CA LEU A 50 -7.68 -1.43 6.28
C LEU A 50 -8.83 -0.43 6.05
N SER A 51 -8.64 0.86 6.36
CA SER A 51 -9.67 1.87 6.11
C SER A 51 -9.97 2.04 4.62
N MET A 52 -8.99 1.82 3.74
CA MET A 52 -9.20 1.81 2.29
C MET A 52 -10.19 0.73 1.85
N TRP A 53 -10.24 -0.41 2.53
CA TRP A 53 -11.12 -1.52 2.15
C TRP A 53 -12.61 -1.21 2.29
N GLN A 54 -12.97 -0.16 3.05
CA GLN A 54 -14.36 0.31 3.12
C GLN A 54 -14.87 0.82 1.77
N LEU A 55 -13.96 1.25 0.88
CA LEU A 55 -14.28 1.75 -0.44
C LEU A 55 -14.51 0.64 -1.48
N PHE A 56 -14.22 -0.62 -1.14
CA PHE A 56 -14.29 -1.71 -2.11
C PHE A 56 -15.72 -1.91 -2.62
N PRO A 57 -15.97 -1.74 -3.93
CA PRO A 57 -17.29 -1.90 -4.50
C PRO A 57 -17.62 -3.40 -4.64
N SER A 58 -18.12 -4.02 -3.56
CA SER A 58 -18.70 -5.36 -3.62
C SER A 58 -20.14 -5.31 -4.16
N TYR A 59 -20.68 -6.45 -4.58
CA TYR A 59 -22.09 -6.55 -5.01
C TYR A 59 -23.07 -6.40 -3.84
N MET A 60 -22.63 -6.67 -2.62
CA MET A 60 -23.41 -6.52 -1.38
C MET A 60 -22.72 -5.48 -0.50
N LEU A 61 -22.77 -4.22 -0.93
CA LEU A 61 -22.13 -3.13 -0.21
C LEU A 61 -22.90 -2.83 1.08
N SER A 62 -22.21 -2.74 2.21
CA SER A 62 -22.81 -2.35 3.49
C SER A 62 -23.01 -0.83 3.61
N THR A 63 -22.11 -0.04 3.03
CA THR A 63 -22.10 1.44 3.12
C THR A 63 -21.70 2.07 1.80
N GLN A 64 -22.65 2.72 1.11
CA GLN A 64 -22.38 3.46 -0.11
C GLN A 64 -21.89 4.88 0.24
N LEU A 65 -20.70 5.24 -0.26
CA LEU A 65 -20.08 6.54 -0.02
C LEU A 65 -20.18 7.40 -1.27
N THR A 66 -20.95 8.49 -1.21
CA THR A 66 -21.16 9.40 -2.35
C THR A 66 -19.86 10.06 -2.84
N LEU A 67 -18.87 10.23 -1.95
CA LEU A 67 -17.56 10.80 -2.25
C LEU A 67 -16.44 9.75 -2.14
N GLY A 68 -16.71 8.50 -2.52
CA GLY A 68 -15.77 7.38 -2.38
C GLY A 68 -14.41 7.63 -3.03
N MET A 69 -14.37 8.16 -4.25
CA MET A 69 -13.11 8.44 -4.95
C MET A 69 -12.28 9.56 -4.30
N LEU A 70 -12.92 10.52 -3.63
CA LEU A 70 -12.21 11.57 -2.91
C LEU A 70 -11.63 11.03 -1.58
N LEU A 71 -12.38 10.16 -0.91
CA LEU A 71 -11.89 9.49 0.31
C LEU A 71 -10.68 8.59 0.02
N PHE A 72 -10.64 7.94 -1.16
CA PHE A 72 -9.48 7.20 -1.65
C PHE A 72 -8.23 8.09 -1.73
N LEU A 73 -8.35 9.28 -2.32
CA LEU A 73 -7.25 10.25 -2.43
C LEU A 73 -6.79 10.75 -1.04
N CYS A 74 -7.73 11.01 -0.13
CA CYS A 74 -7.38 11.43 1.22
C CYS A 74 -6.59 10.37 1.99
N ILE A 75 -7.01 9.09 1.95
CA ILE A 75 -6.32 8.05 2.71
C ILE A 75 -4.96 7.70 2.09
N SER A 76 -4.85 7.68 0.76
CA SER A 76 -3.54 7.48 0.09
C SER A 76 -2.55 8.59 0.49
N SER A 77 -2.98 9.86 0.52
CA SER A 77 -2.15 10.97 1.00
C SER A 77 -1.69 10.81 2.46
N LEU A 78 -2.53 10.22 3.32
CA LEU A 78 -2.21 9.96 4.72
C LEU A 78 -1.19 8.82 4.87
N ALA A 79 -1.20 7.83 3.98
CA ALA A 79 -0.29 6.69 4.03
C ALA A 79 1.18 7.12 3.89
N VAL A 80 1.48 8.16 3.10
CA VAL A 80 2.83 8.73 2.94
C VAL A 80 3.41 9.21 4.27
N TYR A 81 2.60 9.78 5.15
CA TYR A 81 3.08 10.21 6.46
C TYR A 81 3.50 9.04 7.34
N THR A 82 2.82 7.90 7.24
CA THR A 82 3.17 6.72 8.04
C THR A 82 4.50 6.10 7.62
N THR A 83 4.83 6.10 6.32
CA THR A 83 6.14 5.60 5.84
C THR A 83 7.29 6.51 6.28
N LEU A 84 7.07 7.84 6.24
CA LEU A 84 8.05 8.82 6.75
C LEU A 84 8.25 8.69 8.26
N MET A 85 7.16 8.61 9.03
CA MET A 85 7.25 8.45 10.48
C MET A 85 7.96 7.15 10.85
N ALA A 86 7.78 6.06 10.10
CA ALA A 86 8.43 4.79 10.37
C ALA A 86 9.97 4.85 10.23
N GLY A 87 10.48 5.55 9.21
CA GLY A 87 11.93 5.72 9.03
C GLY A 87 12.55 6.84 9.85
N TRP A 88 11.78 7.84 10.28
CA TRP A 88 12.28 8.88 11.17
C TRP A 88 12.33 8.42 12.63
N SER A 89 11.38 7.58 13.08
CA SER A 89 11.31 7.11 14.47
C SER A 89 12.44 6.16 14.86
N SER A 90 13.00 5.42 13.90
CA SER A 90 14.11 4.49 14.06
C SER A 90 15.46 5.19 14.34
N ASN A 91 15.64 6.41 13.86
CA ASN A 91 16.85 7.20 14.11
C ASN A 91 18.17 6.53 13.62
N SER A 92 18.11 5.72 12.56
CA SER A 92 19.29 5.32 11.78
C SER A 92 19.37 6.04 10.44
N LYS A 93 20.61 6.30 10.01
CA LYS A 93 20.89 6.99 8.74
C LYS A 93 20.30 6.24 7.54
N TYR A 94 20.38 4.91 7.54
CA TYR A 94 19.88 4.08 6.42
C TYR A 94 18.36 4.04 6.38
N ALA A 95 17.68 3.89 7.53
CA ALA A 95 16.23 3.88 7.58
C ALA A 95 15.64 5.24 7.18
N LEU A 96 16.27 6.33 7.62
CA LEU A 96 15.87 7.69 7.24
C LEU A 96 16.06 7.93 5.73
N LEU A 97 17.19 7.51 5.15
CA LEU A 97 17.43 7.64 3.71
C LEU A 97 16.43 6.82 2.89
N GLY A 98 16.12 5.59 3.31
CA GLY A 98 15.09 4.77 2.67
C GLY A 98 13.71 5.41 2.72
N ALA A 99 13.31 5.95 3.88
CA ALA A 99 12.02 6.61 4.03
C ALA A 99 11.90 7.91 3.22
N ILE A 100 12.97 8.71 3.12
CA ILE A 100 12.96 9.93 2.28
C ILE A 100 12.84 9.56 0.79
N ARG A 101 13.50 8.49 0.33
CA ARG A 101 13.36 8.00 -1.05
C ARG A 101 11.95 7.50 -1.34
N ALA A 102 11.39 6.70 -0.42
CA ALA A 102 10.02 6.21 -0.52
C ALA A 102 9.02 7.38 -0.58
N MET A 103 9.18 8.36 0.31
CA MET A 103 8.33 9.55 0.37
C MET A 103 8.42 10.40 -0.92
N ALA A 104 9.63 10.62 -1.44
CA ALA A 104 9.81 11.34 -2.70
C ALA A 104 9.12 10.62 -3.87
N GLN A 105 9.18 9.29 -3.89
CA GLN A 105 8.49 8.47 -4.88
C GLN A 105 6.97 8.59 -4.75
N THR A 106 6.41 8.29 -3.58
CA THR A 106 4.95 8.31 -3.38
C THR A 106 4.36 9.68 -3.68
N ILE A 107 4.97 10.78 -3.21
CA ILE A 107 4.45 12.13 -3.50
C ILE A 107 4.46 12.42 -5.00
N SER A 108 5.51 12.01 -5.73
CA SER A 108 5.59 12.25 -7.17
C SER A 108 4.49 11.52 -7.94
N TYR A 109 4.19 10.28 -7.55
CA TYR A 109 3.18 9.45 -8.20
C TYR A 109 1.76 9.77 -7.72
N GLU A 110 1.58 10.27 -6.51
CA GLU A 110 0.31 10.76 -5.98
C GLU A 110 -0.24 11.94 -6.81
N VAL A 111 0.62 12.89 -7.21
CA VAL A 111 0.20 13.99 -8.09
C VAL A 111 -0.25 13.45 -9.46
N THR A 112 0.44 12.46 -10.01
CA THR A 112 0.01 11.86 -11.29
C THR A 112 -1.27 11.04 -11.14
N MET A 113 -1.43 10.34 -10.02
CA MET A 113 -2.61 9.55 -9.67
C MET A 113 -3.85 10.44 -9.58
N THR A 114 -3.74 11.55 -8.83
CA THR A 114 -4.83 12.52 -8.66
C THR A 114 -5.26 13.11 -10.01
N LEU A 115 -4.32 13.48 -10.88
CA LEU A 115 -4.63 14.00 -12.22
C LEU A 115 -5.36 12.97 -13.10
N ILE A 116 -4.92 11.71 -13.11
CA ILE A 116 -5.57 10.63 -13.86
C ILE A 116 -7.00 10.41 -13.34
N ILE A 117 -7.18 10.35 -12.01
CA ILE A 117 -8.48 10.18 -11.38
C ILE A 117 -9.39 11.36 -11.71
N ILE A 118 -8.92 12.61 -11.60
CA ILE A 118 -9.74 13.79 -11.91
C ILE A 118 -10.20 13.78 -13.37
N PHE A 119 -9.31 13.45 -14.31
CA PHE A 119 -9.68 13.33 -15.72
C PHE A 119 -10.74 12.24 -15.95
N TYR A 120 -10.58 11.09 -15.29
CA TYR A 120 -11.56 10.00 -15.35
C TYR A 120 -12.92 10.42 -14.78
N LEU A 121 -12.94 11.05 -13.61
CA LEU A 121 -14.15 11.55 -12.94
C LEU A 121 -14.88 12.61 -13.76
N PHE A 122 -14.14 13.46 -14.49
CA PHE A 122 -14.74 14.43 -15.39
C PHE A 122 -15.50 13.78 -16.55
N LEU A 123 -15.02 12.63 -17.05
CA LEU A 123 -15.68 11.90 -18.13
C LEU A 123 -16.89 11.11 -17.64
N THR A 124 -16.85 10.55 -16.43
CA THR A 124 -17.96 9.76 -15.86
C THR A 124 -19.01 10.63 -15.17
N MET A 125 -18.67 11.84 -14.75
CA MET A 125 -19.52 12.77 -13.98
C MET A 125 -20.09 12.15 -12.69
N GLN A 126 -19.44 11.12 -12.15
CA GLN A 126 -19.83 10.40 -10.94
C GLN A 126 -18.64 10.25 -10.00
N MET A 127 -18.86 10.42 -8.71
CA MET A 127 -17.82 10.30 -7.66
C MET A 127 -17.90 8.99 -6.87
N ASP A 128 -19.03 8.29 -7.00
CA ASP A 128 -19.27 7.04 -6.29
C ASP A 128 -18.67 5.86 -7.06
N ILE A 129 -17.87 5.06 -6.37
CA ILE A 129 -17.12 3.92 -6.91
C ILE A 129 -18.08 2.85 -7.44
N VAL A 130 -19.24 2.66 -6.82
CA VAL A 130 -20.24 1.67 -7.28
C VAL A 130 -20.79 2.05 -8.64
N SER A 131 -21.18 3.31 -8.83
CA SER A 131 -21.68 3.82 -10.11
C SER A 131 -20.62 3.80 -11.22
N ILE A 132 -19.36 4.08 -10.84
CA ILE A 132 -18.19 3.99 -11.72
C ILE A 132 -18.00 2.56 -12.25
N ARG A 133 -18.12 1.56 -11.38
CA ARG A 133 -18.02 0.14 -11.76
C ARG A 133 -19.09 -0.24 -12.80
N GLU A 134 -20.33 0.20 -12.60
CA GLU A 134 -21.42 -0.07 -13.55
C GLU A 134 -21.17 0.57 -14.91
N MET A 135 -20.69 1.82 -14.95
CA MET A 135 -20.33 2.54 -16.18
C MET A 135 -19.22 1.82 -16.98
N ASN A 136 -18.22 1.27 -16.28
CA ASN A 136 -17.08 0.58 -16.88
C ASN A 136 -17.46 -0.75 -17.57
N THR A 137 -18.66 -1.30 -17.31
CA THR A 137 -19.14 -2.49 -18.03
C THR A 137 -19.52 -2.21 -19.49
N SER A 138 -19.71 -0.95 -19.85
CA SER A 138 -20.05 -0.56 -21.23
C SER A 138 -18.83 -0.69 -22.17
N SER A 139 -19.04 -1.23 -23.36
CA SER A 139 -17.96 -1.46 -24.34
C SER A 139 -17.28 -0.16 -24.81
N TRP A 140 -18.02 0.94 -24.81
CA TRP A 140 -17.51 2.28 -25.14
C TRP A 140 -16.59 2.86 -24.07
N ALA A 141 -16.86 2.60 -22.79
CA ALA A 141 -15.98 3.01 -21.70
C ALA A 141 -14.62 2.31 -21.81
N ILE A 142 -14.62 1.00 -22.08
CA ILE A 142 -13.38 0.20 -22.17
C ILE A 142 -12.43 0.74 -23.25
N THR A 143 -12.95 1.13 -24.41
CA THR A 143 -12.10 1.63 -25.50
C THR A 143 -11.57 3.03 -25.25
N LEU A 144 -12.37 3.93 -24.66
CA LEU A 144 -11.96 5.29 -24.31
C LEU A 144 -10.91 5.31 -23.18
N PHE A 145 -11.02 4.40 -22.22
CA PHE A 145 -10.16 4.38 -21.04
C PHE A 145 -8.88 3.55 -21.19
N LEU A 146 -8.64 2.92 -22.34
CA LEU A 146 -7.45 2.07 -22.55
C LEU A 146 -6.11 2.81 -22.38
N PRO A 147 -5.93 4.05 -22.88
CA PRO A 147 -4.68 4.80 -22.61
C PRO A 147 -4.54 5.21 -21.14
N LEU A 148 -5.66 5.52 -20.48
CA LEU A 148 -5.68 5.88 -19.06
C LEU A 148 -5.31 4.69 -18.18
N SER A 149 -5.80 3.49 -18.51
CA SER A 149 -5.51 2.28 -17.74
C SER A 149 -4.03 1.91 -17.81
N ALA A 150 -3.37 2.13 -18.96
CA ALA A 150 -1.93 1.91 -19.09
C ALA A 150 -1.10 2.87 -18.19
N MET A 151 -1.46 4.16 -18.16
CA MET A 151 -0.81 5.14 -17.26
C MET A 151 -1.10 4.79 -15.80
N TRP A 152 -2.35 4.45 -15.48
CA TRP A 152 -2.80 4.06 -14.14
C TRP A 152 -2.03 2.87 -13.57
N LEU A 153 -1.79 1.82 -14.37
CA LEU A 153 -1.00 0.67 -13.96
C LEU A 153 0.44 1.05 -13.56
N SER A 154 1.07 1.96 -14.32
CA SER A 154 2.42 2.42 -14.00
C SER A 154 2.46 3.21 -12.68
N VAL A 155 1.43 4.02 -12.43
CA VAL A 155 1.31 4.83 -11.22
C VAL A 155 1.05 3.95 -10.00
N ILE A 156 0.18 2.93 -10.09
CA ILE A 156 -0.09 2.03 -8.96
C ILE A 156 1.13 1.20 -8.57
N LEU A 157 1.88 0.70 -9.55
CA LEU A 157 3.11 -0.05 -9.28
C LEU A 157 4.11 0.82 -8.52
N ALA A 158 4.22 2.10 -8.89
CA ALA A 158 5.08 3.04 -8.21
C ALA A 158 4.55 3.45 -6.81
N GLU A 159 3.25 3.65 -6.65
CA GLU A 159 2.63 3.99 -5.37
C GLU A 159 2.80 2.88 -4.33
N THR A 160 2.75 1.63 -4.77
CA THR A 160 2.91 0.44 -3.91
C THR A 160 4.38 0.04 -3.69
N ASN A 161 5.34 0.85 -4.16
CA ASN A 161 6.78 0.58 -4.08
C ASN A 161 7.20 -0.79 -4.64
N ARG A 162 6.50 -1.30 -5.65
CA ARG A 162 6.79 -2.62 -6.22
C ARG A 162 7.69 -2.51 -7.44
N ALA A 163 8.52 -3.54 -7.63
CA ALA A 163 9.37 -3.67 -8.80
C ALA A 163 8.54 -3.46 -10.09
N PRO A 164 8.99 -2.59 -11.02
CA PRO A 164 10.35 -2.02 -11.14
C PRO A 164 10.65 -0.78 -10.28
N PHE A 165 9.67 -0.22 -9.56
CA PHE A 165 9.79 1.02 -8.78
C PHE A 165 9.99 0.72 -7.28
N ASP A 166 11.01 -0.07 -6.95
CA ASP A 166 11.33 -0.42 -5.56
C ASP A 166 12.62 0.28 -5.09
N PHE A 167 12.59 1.62 -5.12
CA PHE A 167 13.70 2.43 -4.60
C PHE A 167 13.66 2.56 -3.07
N ALA A 168 12.52 2.24 -2.46
CA ALA A 168 12.27 2.33 -1.02
C ALA A 168 12.92 1.19 -0.26
N GLU A 169 12.80 -0.06 -0.74
CA GLU A 169 13.36 -1.24 -0.06
C GLU A 169 14.70 -1.65 -0.63
N GLY A 170 14.92 -1.45 -1.94
CA GLY A 170 16.19 -1.51 -2.65
C GLY A 170 17.27 -2.36 -1.99
N GLU A 171 17.06 -3.69 -1.87
CA GLU A 171 17.89 -4.62 -1.10
C GLU A 171 19.41 -4.56 -1.44
N SER A 172 19.73 -4.14 -2.67
CA SER A 172 21.10 -3.98 -3.16
C SER A 172 21.80 -2.72 -2.64
N GLU A 173 21.03 -1.68 -2.27
CA GLU A 173 21.54 -0.38 -1.84
C GLU A 173 21.29 -0.13 -0.35
N LEU A 174 20.15 -0.62 0.16
CA LEU A 174 19.72 -0.53 1.54
C LEU A 174 19.39 -1.95 2.01
N VAL A 175 19.92 -2.37 3.17
CA VAL A 175 19.78 -3.75 3.66
C VAL A 175 18.31 -4.15 3.94
N SER A 176 17.40 -3.16 4.04
CA SER A 176 15.93 -3.32 3.89
C SER A 176 15.16 -1.98 3.98
N GLY A 177 15.69 -0.89 3.41
CA GLY A 177 14.95 0.39 3.35
C GLY A 177 14.54 1.02 4.69
N PHE A 178 13.26 1.41 4.82
CA PHE A 178 12.69 2.06 6.01
C PHE A 178 12.36 1.08 7.15
N ASN A 179 12.31 -0.23 6.88
CA ASN A 179 11.88 -1.25 7.83
C ASN A 179 13.05 -1.90 8.62
N ILE A 180 14.30 -1.48 8.38
CA ILE A 180 15.55 -2.08 8.91
C ILE A 180 15.52 -2.40 10.41
N GLU A 181 14.92 -1.51 11.20
CA GLU A 181 14.92 -1.63 12.65
C GLU A 181 13.68 -2.32 13.23
N TYR A 182 12.66 -2.56 12.40
CA TYR A 182 11.44 -3.21 12.85
C TYR A 182 11.66 -4.72 12.91
N GLY A 183 11.50 -5.29 14.10
CA GLY A 183 11.54 -6.73 14.34
C GLY A 183 10.17 -7.30 14.73
N GLY A 184 10.03 -8.62 14.58
CA GLY A 184 8.93 -9.41 15.14
C GLY A 184 7.53 -8.87 14.74
N PRO A 185 6.68 -8.47 15.70
CA PRO A 185 5.31 -8.05 15.42
C PRO A 185 5.21 -6.70 14.69
N GLY A 186 6.12 -5.74 14.94
CA GLY A 186 6.12 -4.45 14.24
C GLY A 186 6.38 -4.61 12.75
N PHE A 187 7.30 -5.51 12.41
CA PHE A 187 7.59 -5.89 11.02
C PHE A 187 6.40 -6.58 10.35
N ALA A 188 5.71 -7.47 11.08
CA ALA A 188 4.52 -8.15 10.57
C ALA A 188 3.40 -7.15 10.20
N PHE A 189 3.16 -6.14 11.04
CA PHE A 189 2.17 -5.09 10.72
C PHE A 189 2.55 -4.26 9.50
N LEU A 190 3.84 -3.94 9.33
CA LEU A 190 4.29 -3.18 8.16
C LEU A 190 3.99 -3.93 6.86
N PHE A 191 4.38 -5.21 6.78
CA PHE A 191 4.11 -6.01 5.59
C PHE A 191 2.64 -6.30 5.37
N MET A 192 1.87 -6.59 6.42
CA MET A 192 0.42 -6.78 6.25
C MET A 192 -0.25 -5.53 5.67
N ALA A 193 0.16 -4.34 6.12
CA ALA A 193 -0.35 -3.10 5.57
C ALA A 193 0.05 -2.92 4.09
N GLU A 194 1.33 -3.13 3.73
CA GLU A 194 1.78 -3.04 2.34
C GLU A 194 1.04 -4.02 1.42
N TYR A 195 0.95 -5.30 1.80
CA TYR A 195 0.21 -6.30 1.03
C TYR A 195 -1.28 -5.99 0.93
N SER A 196 -1.89 -5.45 1.99
CA SER A 196 -3.30 -5.03 1.92
C SER A 196 -3.51 -3.85 0.99
N ASN A 197 -2.55 -2.91 0.90
CA ASN A 197 -2.57 -1.83 -0.09
C ASN A 197 -2.39 -2.35 -1.51
N ILE A 198 -1.48 -3.31 -1.74
CA ILE A 198 -1.30 -3.94 -3.06
C ILE A 198 -2.60 -4.60 -3.52
N LEU A 199 -3.23 -5.38 -2.64
CA LEU A 199 -4.51 -6.02 -2.95
C LEU A 199 -5.59 -4.98 -3.25
N MET A 200 -5.72 -3.95 -2.43
CA MET A 200 -6.70 -2.89 -2.63
C MET A 200 -6.49 -2.15 -3.96
N MET A 201 -5.25 -1.78 -4.29
CA MET A 201 -4.93 -1.11 -5.56
C MET A 201 -5.20 -2.03 -6.76
N SER A 202 -4.90 -3.32 -6.66
CA SER A 202 -5.21 -4.29 -7.72
C SER A 202 -6.72 -4.44 -7.94
N LEU A 203 -7.53 -4.39 -6.88
CA LEU A 203 -8.99 -4.42 -7.00
C LEU A 203 -9.55 -3.12 -7.57
N MET A 204 -8.92 -1.97 -7.31
CA MET A 204 -9.29 -0.71 -7.93
C MET A 204 -8.90 -0.64 -9.42
N THR A 205 -7.93 -1.45 -9.88
CA THR A 205 -7.58 -1.53 -11.31
C THR A 205 -8.52 -2.39 -12.14
N SER A 206 -9.18 -3.37 -11.52
CA SER A 206 -10.06 -4.32 -12.21
C SER A 206 -11.43 -3.73 -12.49
#